data_AF-A0A5Q2THD9-F1
#
_entry.id   AF-A0A5Q2THD9-F1
#
_cell.length_a   1.000
_cell.length_b   1.000
_cell.length_c   1.000
_cell.angle_alpha   90.00
_cell.angle_beta   90.00
_cell.angle_gamma   90.00
#
_symmetry.space_group_name_H-M   'P 1'
#
loop_
_entity.id
_entity.type
_entity.pdbx_description
1 polymer ?
#
loop_
_entity_poly.entity_id
_entity_poly.type
_entity_poly.pdbx_seq_one_letter_code
_entity_poly.pdbx_strand_id
1 'polypeptide(L)'
;MKEVISLGLFSRAKKIIKSNIKSDQTKLHQVQKDIEQTMRELKAKVDTNRAQLHRLNQQIVEQQSKVEKFERYEEQATQQAQSNTFGLQKQQAKTEMHELETKKIGLAQKAKKLEDTYQTLQHRQGENLEYLRAMKNGAKANKQIAESLAESEKYEEQVRRELAEAEALLELREDSLQ
;
A
#
# COMPACT_ATOMS: atom_id res chain seq x y z
N MET A 1 0.11 19.40 14.79
CA MET A 1 0.59 19.30 13.40
C MET A 1 -0.12 18.13 12.74
N LYS A 2 -1.01 18.39 11.77
CA LYS A 2 -1.85 17.37 11.13
C LYS A 2 -1.01 16.59 10.11
N GLU A 3 -1.12 15.27 10.14
CA GLU A 3 -0.49 14.35 9.19
C GLU A 3 -1.05 14.59 7.77
N VAL A 4 -0.26 15.25 6.91
CA VAL A 4 -0.58 15.50 5.48
C VAL A 4 0.22 14.54 4.56
N ILE A 5 0.79 13.47 5.12
CA ILE A 5 1.76 12.64 4.39
C ILE A 5 1.06 11.72 3.35
N SER A 6 -0.21 11.36 3.53
CA SER A 6 -0.88 10.36 2.69
C SER A 6 -1.50 10.88 1.39
N LEU A 7 -1.75 12.19 1.23
CA LEU A 7 -2.43 12.72 0.04
C LEU A 7 -1.46 13.18 -1.07
N GLY A 8 -0.24 13.58 -0.70
CA GLY A 8 0.75 14.12 -1.65
C GLY A 8 1.42 13.07 -2.54
N LEU A 9 1.71 11.88 -2.00
CA LEU A 9 2.42 10.82 -2.74
C LEU A 9 1.53 10.15 -3.79
N PHE A 10 0.28 9.83 -3.43
CA PHE A 10 -0.66 9.20 -4.37
C PHE A 10 -1.14 10.17 -5.46
N SER A 11 -1.25 11.47 -5.16
CA SER A 11 -1.54 12.49 -6.17
C SER A 11 -0.39 12.67 -7.16
N ARG A 12 0.87 12.57 -6.69
CA ARG A 12 2.06 12.49 -7.57
C ARG A 12 2.06 11.23 -8.43
N ALA A 13 1.79 10.06 -7.85
CA ALA A 13 1.70 8.81 -8.59
C ALA A 13 0.62 8.90 -9.70
N LYS A 14 -0.58 9.36 -9.35
CA LYS A 14 -1.68 9.57 -10.30
C LYS A 14 -1.33 10.59 -11.39
N LYS A 15 -0.60 11.66 -11.04
CA LYS A 15 -0.16 12.69 -12.01
C LYS A 15 0.90 12.17 -12.97
N ILE A 16 1.88 11.39 -12.49
CA ILE A 16 2.92 10.75 -13.31
C ILE A 16 2.31 9.71 -14.26
N ILE A 17 1.35 8.92 -13.77
CA ILE A 17 0.57 7.98 -14.58
C ILE A 17 -0.21 8.71 -15.69
N LYS A 18 -0.74 9.90 -15.39
CA LYS A 18 -1.55 10.70 -16.33
C LYS A 18 -0.70 11.56 -17.29
N SER A 19 0.53 11.91 -16.93
CA SER A 19 1.41 12.76 -17.74
C SER A 19 2.45 11.91 -18.49
N ASN A 20 2.15 11.59 -19.75
CA ASN A 20 3.06 11.03 -20.76
C ASN A 20 3.70 9.67 -20.47
N ILE A 21 3.05 8.64 -21.03
CA ILE A 21 3.46 7.23 -21.16
C ILE A 21 4.81 7.04 -21.91
N LYS A 22 5.46 8.10 -22.42
CA LYS A 22 6.59 7.98 -23.36
C LYS A 22 8.01 8.10 -22.79
N SER A 23 8.30 8.50 -21.53
CA SER A 23 9.73 8.73 -21.22
C SER A 23 10.30 8.59 -19.79
N ASP A 24 9.62 8.06 -18.77
CA ASP A 24 10.25 8.03 -17.43
C ASP A 24 9.98 6.76 -16.61
N GLN A 25 10.50 5.62 -17.09
CA GLN A 25 10.56 4.38 -16.30
C GLN A 25 11.26 4.59 -14.95
N THR A 26 12.26 5.47 -14.90
CA THR A 26 13.02 5.82 -13.70
C THR A 26 12.16 6.53 -12.65
N LYS A 27 11.30 7.48 -13.06
CA LYS A 27 10.38 8.16 -12.12
C LYS A 27 9.32 7.20 -11.60
N LEU A 28 8.85 6.28 -12.43
CA LEU A 28 7.84 5.29 -12.07
C LEU A 28 8.38 4.27 -11.05
N HIS A 29 9.63 3.82 -11.24
CA HIS A 29 10.36 3.00 -10.25
C HIS A 29 10.58 3.74 -8.93
N GLN A 30 10.92 5.03 -8.97
CA GLN A 30 11.10 5.81 -7.75
C GLN A 30 9.79 5.93 -6.96
N VAL A 31 8.67 6.22 -7.64
CA VAL A 31 7.35 6.26 -7.01
C VAL A 31 6.96 4.91 -6.40
N GLN A 32 7.26 3.79 -7.07
CA GLN A 32 7.04 2.46 -6.50
C GLN A 32 7.83 2.24 -5.21
N LYS A 33 9.13 2.60 -5.20
CA LYS A 33 9.97 2.51 -4.00
C LYS A 33 9.45 3.38 -2.85
N ASP A 34 9.04 4.60 -3.14
CA ASP A 34 8.51 5.54 -2.12
C ASP A 34 7.20 5.02 -1.51
N ILE A 35 6.32 4.42 -2.34
CA ILE A 35 5.09 3.78 -1.87
C ILE A 35 5.41 2.56 -1.00
N GLU A 36 6.31 1.68 -1.45
CA GLU A 36 6.72 0.51 -0.66
C GLU A 36 7.34 0.90 0.69
N GLN A 37 8.18 1.94 0.71
CA GLN A 37 8.75 2.45 1.94
C GLN A 37 7.66 2.96 2.89
N THR A 38 6.73 3.77 2.39
CA THR A 38 5.61 4.29 3.17
C THR A 38 4.75 3.14 3.74
N MET A 39 4.53 2.09 2.95
CA MET A 39 3.80 0.90 3.39
C MET A 39 4.57 0.12 4.47
N ARG A 40 5.89 0.00 4.37
CA ARG A 40 6.74 -0.61 5.41
C ARG A 40 6.69 0.19 6.71
N GLU A 41 6.80 1.50 6.63
CA GLU A 41 6.72 2.40 7.80
C GLU A 41 5.34 2.33 8.47
N LEU A 42 4.26 2.32 7.68
CA LEU A 42 2.90 2.20 8.20
C LEU A 42 2.67 0.84 8.86
N LYS A 43 3.16 -0.25 8.25
CA LYS A 43 3.13 -1.59 8.85
C LYS A 43 3.88 -1.64 10.17
N ALA A 44 5.09 -1.09 10.23
CA ALA A 44 5.87 -1.03 11.48
C ALA A 44 5.16 -0.25 12.59
N LYS A 45 4.45 0.84 12.26
CA LYS A 45 3.61 1.58 13.21
C LYS A 45 2.42 0.75 13.71
N VAL A 46 1.75 0.00 12.84
CA VAL A 46 0.66 -0.92 13.22
C VAL A 46 1.20 -1.99 14.19
N ASP A 47 2.32 -2.62 13.84
CA ASP A 47 2.93 -3.68 14.66
C ASP A 47 3.40 -3.13 16.03
N THR A 48 3.96 -1.91 16.06
CA THR A 48 4.33 -1.23 17.31
C THR A 48 3.13 -0.96 18.20
N ASN A 49 2.02 -0.46 17.65
CA ASN A 49 0.80 -0.20 18.41
C ASN A 49 0.17 -1.50 18.93
N ARG A 50 0.23 -2.59 18.16
CA ARG A 50 -0.19 -3.92 18.63
C ARG A 50 0.65 -4.40 19.80
N ALA A 51 1.98 -4.27 19.72
CA ALA A 51 2.87 -4.62 20.82
C ALA A 51 2.57 -3.80 22.08
N GLN A 52 2.29 -2.50 21.95
CA GLN A 52 1.88 -1.64 23.06
C GLN A 52 0.53 -2.07 23.66
N LEU A 53 -0.44 -2.48 22.85
CA LEU A 53 -1.71 -3.04 23.34
C LEU A 53 -1.49 -4.32 24.14
N HIS A 54 -0.60 -5.21 23.70
CA HIS A 54 -0.23 -6.41 24.45
C HIS A 54 0.41 -6.07 25.80
N ARG A 55 1.31 -5.08 25.86
CA ARG A 55 1.91 -4.62 27.12
C ARG A 55 0.88 -4.04 28.07
N LEU A 56 -0.05 -3.22 27.56
CA LEU A 56 -1.15 -2.68 28.38
C LEU A 56 -2.04 -3.79 28.93
N ASN A 57 -2.33 -4.83 28.14
CA ASN A 57 -3.07 -6.00 28.63
C ASN A 57 -2.34 -6.71 29.77
N GLN A 58 -1.03 -6.90 29.65
CA GLN A 58 -0.22 -7.51 30.72
C GLN A 58 -0.27 -6.67 32.00
N GLN A 59 -0.11 -5.35 31.89
CA GLN A 59 -0.21 -4.45 33.03
C GLN A 59 -1.60 -4.47 33.70
N ILE A 60 -2.68 -4.57 32.92
CA ILE A 60 -4.04 -4.72 33.46
C ILE A 60 -4.16 -6.02 34.26
N VAL A 61 -3.67 -7.14 33.73
CA VAL A 61 -3.68 -8.44 34.42
C VAL A 61 -2.86 -8.39 35.71
N GLU A 62 -1.69 -7.73 35.70
CA GLU A 62 -0.88 -7.52 36.89
C GLU A 62 -1.62 -6.69 37.95
N GLN A 63 -2.30 -5.61 37.56
CA GLN A 63 -3.08 -4.80 38.49
C GLN A 63 -4.29 -5.57 39.03
N GLN A 64 -4.98 -6.35 38.20
CA GLN A 64 -6.06 -7.22 38.63
C GLN A 64 -5.57 -8.25 39.67
N SER A 65 -4.39 -8.84 39.46
CA SER A 65 -3.76 -9.75 40.42
C SER A 65 -3.45 -9.06 41.77
N LYS A 66 -3.05 -7.78 41.74
CA LYS A 66 -2.85 -6.98 42.97
C LYS A 66 -4.18 -6.71 43.68
N VAL A 67 -5.25 -6.38 42.94
CA VAL A 67 -6.59 -6.18 43.51
C VAL A 67 -7.03 -7.43 44.27
N GLU A 68 -6.95 -8.61 43.64
CA GLU A 68 -7.32 -9.89 44.28
C GLU A 68 -6.43 -10.21 45.49
N LYS A 69 -5.13 -9.87 45.42
CA LYS A 69 -4.19 -10.05 46.53
C LYS A 69 -4.58 -9.19 47.73
N PHE A 70 -4.83 -7.90 47.51
CA PHE A 70 -5.19 -6.98 48.59
C PHE A 70 -6.58 -7.24 49.15
N GLU A 71 -7.52 -7.72 48.33
CA GLU A 71 -8.82 -8.19 48.78
C GLU A 71 -8.70 -9.35 49.78
N ARG A 72 -7.91 -10.39 49.44
CA ARG A 72 -7.63 -11.49 50.38
C ARG A 72 -6.96 -11.02 51.67
N TYR A 73 -6.03 -10.06 51.58
CA TYR A 73 -5.34 -9.53 52.77
C TYR A 73 -6.24 -8.68 53.65
N GLU A 74 -7.16 -7.93 53.05
CA GLU A 74 -8.19 -7.16 53.76
C GLU A 74 -9.15 -8.10 54.51
N GLU A 75 -9.59 -9.18 53.89
CA GLU A 75 -10.46 -10.20 54.50
C GLU A 75 -9.78 -10.95 55.65
N GLN A 76 -8.47 -11.20 55.54
CA GLN A 76 -7.69 -11.92 56.55
C GLN A 76 -7.13 -11.01 57.65
N ALA A 77 -7.28 -9.68 57.52
CA ALA A 77 -6.74 -8.74 58.48
C ALA A 77 -7.47 -8.84 59.83
N THR A 78 -6.73 -9.14 60.88
CA THR A 78 -7.26 -9.19 62.25
C THR A 78 -7.33 -7.81 62.92
N GLN A 79 -6.60 -6.84 62.38
CA GLN A 79 -6.55 -5.47 62.87
C GLN A 79 -7.21 -4.51 61.86
N GLN A 80 -8.09 -3.63 62.36
CA GLN A 80 -8.78 -2.64 61.52
C GLN A 80 -7.82 -1.74 60.73
N ALA A 81 -6.69 -1.34 61.34
CA ALA A 81 -5.69 -0.50 60.67
C ALA A 81 -5.04 -1.19 59.46
N GLN A 82 -4.82 -2.50 59.55
CA GLN A 82 -4.28 -3.31 58.45
C GLN A 82 -5.32 -3.48 57.34
N SER A 83 -6.56 -3.80 57.70
CA SER A 83 -7.69 -3.86 56.74
C SER A 83 -7.82 -2.55 55.96
N ASN A 84 -7.83 -1.39 56.65
CA ASN A 84 -7.90 -0.08 55.99
C ASN A 84 -6.73 0.17 55.02
N THR A 85 -5.52 -0.27 55.38
CA THR A 85 -4.33 -0.14 54.51
C THR A 85 -4.47 -0.97 53.24
N PHE A 86 -4.89 -2.24 53.36
CA PHE A 86 -5.14 -3.11 52.21
C PHE A 86 -6.29 -2.59 51.35
N GLY A 87 -7.35 -2.06 51.96
CA GLY A 87 -8.46 -1.41 51.26
C GLY A 87 -8.00 -0.23 50.39
N LEU A 88 -7.10 0.61 50.91
CA LEU A 88 -6.53 1.74 50.17
C LEU A 88 -5.64 1.28 49.01
N GLN A 89 -4.80 0.25 49.23
CA GLN A 89 -3.96 -0.35 48.18
C GLN A 89 -4.80 -1.02 47.08
N LYS A 90 -5.87 -1.71 47.47
CA LYS A 90 -6.86 -2.28 46.54
C LYS A 90 -7.51 -1.20 45.69
N GLN A 91 -7.93 -0.09 46.32
CA GLN A 91 -8.55 1.03 45.61
C GLN A 91 -7.56 1.69 44.63
N GLN A 92 -6.32 1.90 45.04
CA GLN A 92 -5.28 2.44 44.16
C GLN A 92 -5.04 1.53 42.94
N ALA A 93 -4.91 0.22 43.15
CA ALA A 93 -4.76 -0.74 42.06
C ALA A 93 -5.96 -0.73 41.10
N LYS A 94 -7.20 -0.59 41.61
CA LYS A 94 -8.41 -0.43 40.78
C LYS A 94 -8.37 0.86 39.94
N THR A 95 -7.94 1.97 40.53
CA THR A 95 -7.80 3.25 39.80
C THR A 95 -6.75 3.13 38.70
N GLU A 96 -5.57 2.59 39.00
CA GLU A 96 -4.50 2.37 38.01
C GLU A 96 -4.97 1.43 36.89
N MET A 97 -5.72 0.38 37.21
CA MET A 97 -6.32 -0.53 36.22
C MET A 97 -7.29 0.20 35.27
N HIS A 98 -8.16 1.04 35.81
CA HIS A 98 -9.11 1.82 35.00
C HIS A 98 -8.42 2.81 34.06
N GLU A 99 -7.34 3.45 34.52
CA GLU A 99 -6.51 4.32 33.66
C GLU A 99 -5.85 3.53 32.52
N LEU A 100 -5.35 2.33 32.80
CA LEU A 100 -4.76 1.44 31.80
C LEU A 100 -5.81 0.99 30.78
N GLU A 101 -7.02 0.65 31.21
CA GLU A 101 -8.14 0.32 30.31
C GLU A 101 -8.51 1.49 29.40
N THR A 102 -8.59 2.70 29.94
CA THR A 102 -8.87 3.91 29.16
C THR A 102 -7.78 4.14 28.11
N LYS A 103 -6.50 4.03 28.50
CA LYS A 103 -5.36 4.12 27.58
C LYS A 103 -5.42 3.05 26.49
N LYS A 104 -5.77 1.81 26.86
CA LYS A 104 -5.94 0.68 25.93
C LYS A 104 -7.02 0.95 24.90
N ILE A 105 -8.20 1.45 25.31
CA ILE A 105 -9.29 1.80 24.39
C ILE A 105 -8.82 2.87 23.38
N GLY A 106 -8.19 3.95 23.87
CA GLY A 106 -7.69 5.02 23.02
C GLY A 106 -6.62 4.52 22.02
N LEU A 107 -5.71 3.65 22.48
CA LEU A 107 -4.69 3.06 21.60
C LEU A 107 -5.30 2.07 20.60
N ALA A 108 -6.30 1.27 21.00
CA ALA A 108 -6.99 0.33 20.13
C ALA A 108 -7.71 1.04 18.98
N GLN A 109 -8.37 2.16 19.27
CA GLN A 109 -8.99 2.99 18.24
C GLN A 109 -7.96 3.55 17.25
N LYS A 110 -6.80 4.02 17.73
CA LYS A 110 -5.71 4.51 16.87
C LYS A 110 -5.11 3.39 16.02
N ALA A 111 -4.87 2.22 16.61
CA ALA A 111 -4.35 1.05 15.93
C ALA A 111 -5.29 0.59 14.81
N LYS A 112 -6.60 0.51 15.10
CA LYS A 112 -7.63 0.16 14.12
C LYS A 112 -7.64 1.13 12.94
N LYS A 113 -7.65 2.44 13.18
CA LYS A 113 -7.61 3.45 12.10
C LYS A 113 -6.37 3.32 11.21
N LEU A 114 -5.21 3.08 11.82
CA LEU A 114 -3.96 2.87 11.07
C LEU A 114 -4.00 1.58 10.26
N GLU A 115 -4.58 0.51 10.80
CA GLU A 115 -4.76 -0.76 10.11
C GLU A 115 -5.74 -0.64 8.93
N ASP A 116 -6.91 -0.01 9.12
CA ASP A 116 -7.88 0.25 8.06
C ASP A 116 -7.25 1.09 6.92
N THR A 117 -6.43 2.08 7.30
CA THR A 117 -5.68 2.91 6.34
C THR A 117 -4.66 2.05 5.58
N TYR A 118 -3.89 1.21 6.28
CA TYR A 118 -2.92 0.32 5.68
C TYR A 118 -3.57 -0.62 4.66
N GLN A 119 -4.67 -1.28 5.03
CA GLN A 119 -5.41 -2.19 4.13
C GLN A 119 -5.94 -1.46 2.90
N THR A 120 -6.52 -0.26 3.08
CA THR A 120 -7.01 0.55 1.96
C THR A 120 -5.89 0.94 1.00
N LEU A 121 -4.73 1.36 1.54
CA LEU A 121 -3.57 1.73 0.72
C LEU A 121 -2.97 0.53 0.02
N GLN A 122 -2.92 -0.63 0.67
CA GLN A 122 -2.45 -1.88 0.07
C GLN A 122 -3.31 -2.29 -1.12
N HIS A 123 -4.64 -2.24 -0.96
CA HIS A 123 -5.57 -2.55 -2.04
C HIS A 123 -5.38 -1.60 -3.24
N ARG A 124 -5.38 -0.28 -2.99
CA ARG A 124 -5.14 0.73 -4.03
C ARG A 124 -3.79 0.59 -4.71
N GLN A 125 -2.75 0.17 -3.98
CA GLN A 125 -1.44 -0.09 -4.57
C GLN A 125 -1.52 -1.27 -5.55
N GLY A 126 -2.23 -2.34 -5.18
CA GLY A 126 -2.48 -3.49 -6.07
C GLY A 126 -3.16 -3.06 -7.36
N GLU A 127 -4.27 -2.33 -7.28
CA GLU A 127 -5.01 -1.82 -8.43
C GLU A 127 -4.14 -0.92 -9.34
N ASN A 128 -3.36 -0.02 -8.74
CA ASN A 128 -2.46 0.86 -9.50
C ASN A 128 -1.34 0.09 -10.20
N LEU A 129 -0.78 -0.96 -9.57
CA LEU A 129 0.23 -1.81 -10.18
C LEU A 129 -0.34 -2.64 -11.35
N GLU A 130 -1.55 -3.14 -11.20
CA GLU A 130 -2.26 -3.85 -12.28
C GLU A 130 -2.56 -2.92 -13.45
N TYR A 131 -3.05 -1.71 -13.18
CA TYR A 131 -3.27 -0.69 -14.21
C TYR A 131 -1.98 -0.32 -14.94
N LEU A 132 -0.87 -0.14 -14.22
CA LEU A 132 0.45 0.12 -14.80
C LEU A 132 0.93 -1.04 -15.67
N ARG A 133 0.71 -2.30 -15.24
CA ARG A 133 1.06 -3.49 -16.01
C ARG A 133 0.21 -3.58 -17.29
N ALA A 134 -1.10 -3.34 -17.20
CA ALA A 134 -2.00 -3.30 -18.35
C ALA A 134 -1.60 -2.21 -19.35
N MET A 135 -1.28 -1.00 -18.88
CA MET A 135 -0.81 0.09 -19.74
C MET A 135 0.54 -0.24 -20.41
N LYS A 136 1.49 -0.84 -19.69
CA LYS A 136 2.78 -1.25 -20.26
C LYS A 136 2.60 -2.32 -21.35
N ASN A 137 1.70 -3.28 -21.13
CA ASN A 137 1.40 -4.33 -22.10
C ASN A 137 0.68 -3.75 -23.34
N GLY A 138 -0.30 -2.87 -23.15
CA GLY A 138 -0.99 -2.19 -24.26
C GLY A 138 -0.06 -1.28 -25.07
N ALA A 139 0.84 -0.54 -24.40
CA ALA A 139 1.84 0.29 -25.08
C ALA A 139 2.84 -0.56 -25.90
N LYS A 140 3.24 -1.73 -25.37
CA LYS A 140 4.09 -2.68 -26.10
C LYS A 140 3.36 -3.26 -27.32
N ALA A 141 2.11 -3.66 -27.15
CA ALA A 141 1.28 -4.18 -28.24
C ALA A 141 1.08 -3.13 -29.34
N ASN A 142 0.77 -1.89 -28.99
CA ASN A 142 0.61 -0.79 -29.96
C ASN A 142 1.91 -0.47 -30.70
N LYS A 143 3.07 -0.56 -30.01
CA LYS A 143 4.37 -0.40 -30.65
C LYS A 143 4.64 -1.51 -31.66
N GLN A 144 4.36 -2.76 -31.31
CA GLN A 144 4.51 -3.91 -32.22
C GLN A 144 3.57 -3.81 -33.44
N ILE A 145 2.32 -3.39 -33.25
CA ILE A 145 1.37 -3.15 -34.34
C ILE A 145 1.88 -2.05 -35.29
N ALA A 146 2.41 -0.95 -34.74
CA ALA A 146 2.97 0.12 -35.56
C ALA A 146 4.22 -0.31 -36.35
N GLU A 147 5.09 -1.13 -35.73
CA GLU A 147 6.25 -1.73 -36.40
C GLU A 147 5.82 -2.68 -37.53
N SER A 148 4.82 -3.54 -37.30
CA SER A 148 4.27 -4.45 -38.32
C SER A 148 3.54 -3.71 -39.45
N LEU A 149 2.84 -2.60 -39.17
CA LEU A 149 2.22 -1.76 -40.20
C LEU A 149 3.28 -1.13 -41.11
N ALA A 150 4.35 -0.57 -40.54
CA ALA A 150 5.44 0.01 -41.32
C ALA A 150 6.19 -1.03 -42.17
N GLU A 151 6.28 -2.28 -41.71
CA GLU A 151 6.84 -3.39 -42.47
C GLU A 151 5.91 -3.82 -43.62
N SER A 152 4.61 -3.85 -43.38
CA SER A 152 3.59 -4.12 -44.40
C SER A 152 3.56 -3.05 -45.49
N GLU A 153 3.69 -1.77 -45.15
CA GLU A 153 3.74 -0.66 -46.13
C GLU A 153 4.95 -0.78 -47.06
N LYS A 154 6.12 -1.16 -46.53
CA LYS A 154 7.32 -1.39 -47.35
C LYS A 154 7.15 -2.56 -48.32
N TYR A 155 6.49 -3.62 -47.88
CA TYR A 155 6.22 -4.78 -48.72
C TYR A 155 5.25 -4.43 -49.85
N GLU A 156 4.20 -3.65 -49.57
CA GLU A 156 3.26 -3.17 -50.59
C GLU A 156 3.97 -2.31 -51.66
N GLU A 157 4.88 -1.43 -51.25
CA GLU A 157 5.65 -0.60 -52.17
C GLU A 157 6.59 -1.43 -53.05
N GLN A 158 7.22 -2.48 -52.50
CA GLN A 158 8.05 -3.40 -53.26
C GLN A 158 7.24 -4.14 -54.34
N VAL A 159 6.07 -4.68 -53.98
CA VAL A 159 5.19 -5.38 -54.93
C VAL A 159 4.74 -4.45 -56.05
N ARG A 160 4.42 -3.18 -55.75
CA ARG A 160 4.07 -2.19 -56.78
C ARG A 160 5.21 -1.91 -57.76
N ARG A 161 6.45 -1.86 -57.29
CA ARG A 161 7.62 -1.67 -58.16
C ARG A 161 7.85 -2.88 -59.05
N GLU A 162 7.81 -4.08 -58.50
CA GLU A 162 7.96 -5.32 -59.26
C GLU A 162 6.85 -5.47 -60.32
N LEU A 163 5.62 -5.05 -60.01
CA LEU A 163 4.50 -5.05 -60.94
C LEU A 163 4.69 -4.03 -62.06
N ALA A 164 5.11 -2.80 -61.74
CA ALA A 164 5.42 -1.76 -62.73
C ALA A 164 6.61 -2.15 -63.63
N GLU A 165 7.63 -2.82 -63.08
CA GLU A 165 8.75 -3.36 -63.86
C GLU A 165 8.28 -4.48 -64.79
N ALA A 166 7.41 -5.37 -64.32
CA ALA A 166 6.82 -6.42 -65.16
C ALA A 166 5.94 -5.87 -66.27
N GLU A 167 5.12 -4.83 -65.99
CA GLU A 167 4.30 -4.13 -66.98
C GLU A 167 5.16 -3.44 -68.04
N ALA A 168 6.22 -2.72 -67.65
CA ALA A 168 7.16 -2.10 -68.59
C ALA A 168 7.89 -3.12 -69.49
N LEU A 169 8.22 -4.30 -68.95
CA LEU A 169 8.84 -5.38 -69.72
C LEU A 169 7.87 -6.04 -70.71
N LEU A 170 6.57 -6.02 -70.42
CA LEU A 170 5.53 -6.50 -71.34
C LEU A 170 5.28 -5.49 -72.47
N GLU A 171 5.23 -4.19 -72.18
CA GLU A 171 5.10 -3.14 -73.20
C GLU A 171 6.29 -3.16 -74.19
N LEU A 172 7.52 -3.34 -73.71
CA LEU A 172 8.70 -3.50 -74.56
C LEU A 172 8.67 -4.77 -75.45
N ARG A 173 7.94 -5.81 -75.04
CA ARG A 173 7.71 -7.02 -75.84
C ARG A 173 6.59 -6.84 -76.87
N GLU A 174 5.60 -6.01 -76.61
CA GLU A 174 4.55 -5.68 -77.58
C GLU A 174 5.08 -4.76 -78.68
N ASP A 175 5.96 -3.80 -78.36
CA ASP A 175 6.61 -2.91 -79.33
C ASP A 175 7.63 -3.63 -80.25
N SER A 176 8.12 -4.80 -79.85
CA SER A 176 9.04 -5.63 -80.66
C SER A 176 8.34 -6.66 -81.55
N LEU A 177 7.01 -6.68 -81.58
CA LEU A 177 6.16 -7.54 -82.41
C LEU A 177 5.39 -6.78 -83.52
N GLN A 178 5.69 -5.49 -83.73
CA GLN A 178 5.31 -4.74 -84.95
C GLN A 178 6.40 -4.81 -86.01
#